data_AF-A0A975EJ47-F1
#
_entry.id   AF-A0A975EJ47-F1
#
_cell.length_a   1.000
_cell.length_b   1.000
_cell.length_c   1.000
_cell.angle_alpha   90.00
_cell.angle_beta   90.00
_cell.angle_gamma   90.00
#
_symmetry.space_group_name_H-M   'P 1'
#
loop_
_entity.id
_entity.type
_entity.pdbx_description
1 polymer ?
#
loop_
_entity_poly.entity_id
_entity_poly.type
_entity_poly.pdbx_seq_one_letter_code
_entity_poly.pdbx_strand_id
1 'polypeptide(L)'
;MDFDGFVSFGSKRTGRTATIWLDTVGKKPKFCNVTGIRDMTGRRDSGRIFAVKISQEESRAGNPPRTTENQENRNMKNSVQTAAALALASTSVLQAAVITQTGPQTAASGDDWNVPALWSNTAAPSGGNTYVMNARINTPDTPAATAVFGGDSLRVDSGGNLQVRARNEAADAVTVNLVLNGGQVGLNKTTSNYAQLEGTVSVTADSTFKMFQNATTQRNLRLNSLVSGGSGNVLSLNGTSGFTGPGNVFVEVLNSSNSFAGTWQINDIRAIFGSVGATGSGGFNLLTDGYLRINDSWSGFISAVSGSEVNVGGTNTYTLNGLTVDGNAFTTAGTYTSSELNLATGTAIFSGPGSFVVVPEPSSLALLGLGALGLMVRRR
;
A
#
# COMPACT_ATOMS: atom_id res chain seq x y z
N MET A 1 -20.44 -40.47 -1.00
CA MET A 1 -20.80 -39.06 -0.71
C MET A 1 -20.10 -38.26 -1.77
N ASP A 2 -20.82 -37.84 -2.80
CA ASP A 2 -20.24 -37.04 -3.88
C ASP A 2 -20.13 -35.59 -3.42
N PHE A 3 -18.94 -35.02 -3.54
CA PHE A 3 -18.69 -33.60 -3.27
C PHE A 3 -18.52 -32.89 -4.61
N ASP A 4 -19.53 -32.11 -4.99
CA ASP A 4 -19.40 -31.10 -6.04
C ASP A 4 -18.90 -29.79 -5.40
N GLY A 5 -17.63 -29.47 -5.64
CA GLY A 5 -17.02 -28.22 -5.20
C GLY A 5 -15.60 -28.06 -5.73
N PHE A 6 -15.25 -26.85 -6.17
CA PHE A 6 -13.89 -26.52 -6.59
C PHE A 6 -12.96 -26.51 -5.37
N VAL A 7 -11.94 -27.36 -5.38
CA VAL A 7 -10.87 -27.38 -4.38
C VAL A 7 -9.69 -26.58 -4.91
N SER A 8 -9.37 -25.47 -4.24
CA SER A 8 -8.14 -24.70 -4.48
C SER A 8 -7.03 -25.24 -3.59
N PHE A 9 -5.86 -25.54 -4.16
CA PHE A 9 -4.69 -25.96 -3.40
C PHE A 9 -3.67 -24.81 -3.32
N GLY A 10 -3.53 -24.21 -2.14
CA GLY A 10 -2.41 -23.34 -1.82
C GLY A 10 -1.27 -24.13 -1.17
N SER A 11 -0.03 -23.97 -1.65
CA SER A 11 1.14 -24.53 -0.97
C SER A 11 2.08 -23.42 -0.53
N LYS A 12 2.54 -23.46 0.72
CA LYS A 12 3.65 -22.63 1.21
C LYS A 12 4.78 -23.58 1.62
N ARG A 13 5.94 -23.45 0.97
CA ARG A 13 7.12 -24.27 1.26
C ARG A 13 8.01 -23.55 2.25
N THR A 14 8.20 -24.14 3.42
CA THR A 14 9.24 -23.75 4.39
C THR A 14 9.99 -25.01 4.81
N GLY A 15 11.15 -25.26 4.18
CA GLY A 15 11.97 -26.45 4.43
C GLY A 15 11.44 -27.74 3.79
N ARG A 16 11.71 -28.89 4.43
CA ARG A 16 11.30 -30.24 3.95
C ARG A 16 9.81 -30.57 4.20
N THR A 17 9.04 -29.63 4.73
CA THR A 17 7.65 -29.84 5.11
C THR A 17 6.74 -29.04 4.18
N ALA A 18 5.76 -29.70 3.57
CA ALA A 18 4.69 -29.05 2.83
C ALA A 18 3.42 -29.09 3.67
N THR A 19 2.85 -27.92 3.96
CA THR A 19 1.56 -27.82 4.63
C THR A 19 0.50 -27.54 3.57
N ILE A 20 -0.48 -28.45 3.45
CA ILE A 20 -1.62 -28.30 2.55
C ILE A 20 -2.82 -27.86 3.40
N TRP A 21 -3.51 -26.82 2.98
CA TRP A 21 -4.73 -26.36 3.62
C TRP A 21 -5.90 -26.62 2.67
N LEU A 22 -6.99 -27.17 3.21
CA LEU A 22 -8.24 -27.36 2.49
C LEU A 22 -9.17 -26.24 2.93
N ASP A 23 -9.46 -25.31 2.02
CA ASP A 23 -10.40 -24.24 2.28
C ASP A 23 -11.78 -24.66 1.77
N THR A 24 -12.65 -25.08 2.69
CA THR A 24 -14.06 -25.31 2.38
C THR A 24 -14.86 -24.10 2.83
N VAL A 25 -15.37 -23.35 1.85
CA VAL A 25 -16.20 -22.17 2.08
C VAL A 25 -17.36 -22.53 3.03
N GLY A 26 -17.38 -21.89 4.20
CA GLY A 26 -18.49 -21.98 5.17
C GLY A 26 -18.36 -23.00 6.30
N LYS A 27 -17.22 -23.69 6.49
CA LYS A 27 -16.99 -24.56 7.68
C LYS A 27 -15.60 -24.33 8.30
N LYS A 28 -15.49 -24.52 9.62
CA LYS A 28 -14.21 -24.41 10.35
C LYS A 28 -13.15 -25.34 9.72
N PRO A 29 -11.92 -24.87 9.46
CA PRO A 29 -10.89 -25.68 8.84
C PRO A 29 -10.56 -26.88 9.74
N LYS A 30 -10.58 -28.09 9.15
CA LYS A 30 -10.12 -29.31 9.81
C LYS A 30 -8.66 -29.54 9.42
N PHE A 31 -7.81 -29.70 10.43
CA PHE A 31 -6.40 -30.04 10.24
C PHE A 31 -6.27 -31.55 10.09
N CYS A 32 -5.74 -32.01 8.97
CA CYS A 32 -5.33 -33.40 8.79
C CYS A 32 -3.81 -33.46 8.65
N ASN A 33 -3.14 -34.26 9.48
CA ASN A 33 -1.72 -34.54 9.31
C ASN A 33 -1.55 -35.51 8.14
N VAL A 34 -0.96 -35.02 7.05
CA VAL A 34 -0.60 -35.87 5.90
C VAL A 34 0.80 -36.43 6.15
N THR A 35 0.92 -37.75 6.22
CA THR A 35 2.21 -38.46 6.24
C THR A 35 2.34 -39.29 4.95
N GLY A 36 3.54 -39.29 4.34
CA GLY A 36 3.85 -40.19 3.22
C GLY A 36 3.73 -39.60 1.80
N ILE A 37 4.20 -38.38 1.54
CA ILE A 37 4.34 -37.86 0.17
C ILE A 37 5.51 -38.61 -0.51
N ARG A 38 5.22 -39.50 -1.48
CA ARG A 38 6.24 -40.06 -2.39
C ARG A 38 6.23 -39.31 -3.72
N ASP A 39 7.38 -38.81 -4.13
CA ASP A 39 7.59 -38.27 -5.47
C ASP A 39 7.67 -39.45 -6.45
N MET A 40 6.74 -39.50 -7.42
CA MET A 40 6.67 -40.56 -8.43
C MET A 40 7.12 -40.07 -9.82
N THR A 41 8.01 -39.09 -9.90
CA THR A 41 8.43 -38.53 -11.21
C THR A 41 9.85 -38.92 -11.59
N GLY A 42 9.96 -40.00 -12.37
CA GLY A 42 11.10 -40.28 -13.24
C GLY A 42 10.84 -39.76 -14.65
N ARG A 43 10.75 -38.44 -14.87
CA ARG A 43 10.98 -37.74 -16.15
C ARG A 43 10.81 -36.23 -15.97
N ARG A 44 11.75 -35.47 -16.53
CA ARG A 44 11.69 -34.01 -16.61
C ARG A 44 10.68 -33.63 -17.70
N ASP A 45 9.92 -32.57 -17.43
CA ASP A 45 9.05 -31.86 -18.38
C ASP A 45 7.63 -32.40 -18.54
N SER A 46 6.82 -32.26 -17.49
CA SER A 46 5.37 -31.92 -17.53
C SER A 46 4.81 -31.82 -16.10
N GLY A 47 3.73 -31.05 -15.91
CA GLY A 47 3.16 -30.69 -14.60
C GLY A 47 3.05 -31.86 -13.62
N ARG A 48 3.50 -31.63 -12.38
CA ARG A 48 3.50 -32.64 -11.32
C ARG A 48 2.08 -32.90 -10.83
N ILE A 49 1.55 -34.08 -11.11
CA ILE A 49 0.31 -34.58 -10.53
C ILE A 49 0.66 -35.37 -9.27
N PHE A 50 0.13 -34.95 -8.11
CA PHE A 50 0.25 -35.69 -6.87
C PHE A 50 -1.04 -36.49 -6.63
N ALA A 51 -0.93 -37.81 -6.52
CA ALA A 51 -2.04 -38.64 -6.04
C ALA A 51 -2.04 -38.64 -4.51
N VAL A 52 -3.09 -38.08 -3.89
CA VAL A 52 -3.29 -38.12 -2.44
C VAL A 52 -4.32 -39.21 -2.12
N LYS A 53 -3.89 -40.28 -1.45
CA LYS A 53 -4.81 -41.29 -0.91
C LYS A 53 -5.25 -40.85 0.48
N ILE A 54 -6.52 -40.46 0.61
CA ILE A 54 -7.14 -40.17 1.91
C ILE A 54 -7.85 -41.46 2.36
N SER A 55 -7.30 -42.16 3.35
CA SER A 55 -8.00 -43.27 4.00
C SER A 55 -8.77 -42.74 5.21
N GLN A 56 -10.09 -42.86 5.18
CA GLN A 56 -10.94 -42.58 6.33
C GLN A 56 -10.95 -43.84 7.21
N GLU A 57 -10.38 -43.75 8.41
CA GLU A 57 -10.52 -44.81 9.42
C GLU A 57 -11.93 -44.72 10.02
N GLU A 58 -12.85 -45.55 9.53
CA GLU A 58 -14.13 -45.79 10.20
C GLU A 58 -13.89 -46.70 11.41
N SER A 59 -13.92 -46.12 12.61
CA SER A 59 -13.94 -46.91 13.84
C SER A 59 -15.30 -47.60 13.99
N ARG A 60 -15.43 -48.83 13.52
CA ARG A 60 -16.57 -49.70 13.84
C ARG A 60 -16.41 -50.25 15.25
N ALA A 61 -17.38 -49.93 16.11
CA ALA A 61 -17.59 -50.58 17.38
C ALA A 61 -17.93 -52.08 17.16
N GLY A 62 -17.17 -52.96 17.81
CA GLY A 62 -17.40 -54.41 17.85
C GLY A 62 -17.07 -54.95 19.24
N ASN A 63 -18.03 -55.67 19.83
CA ASN A 63 -18.03 -56.23 21.18
C ASN A 63 -16.92 -57.30 21.41
N PRO A 64 -16.60 -57.61 22.69
CA PRO A 64 -15.36 -58.28 23.11
C PRO A 64 -15.47 -59.80 23.17
N PRO A 65 -14.31 -60.49 23.24
CA PRO A 65 -14.21 -61.67 24.11
C PRO A 65 -13.02 -61.60 25.11
N ARG A 66 -13.36 -61.92 26.36
CA ARG A 66 -12.57 -62.63 27.40
C ARG A 66 -11.64 -63.70 26.79
N THR A 67 -10.50 -64.13 27.34
CA THR A 67 -9.72 -63.92 28.58
C THR A 67 -8.42 -64.71 28.37
N THR A 68 -7.26 -64.12 28.69
CA THR A 68 -6.04 -64.76 29.23
C THR A 68 -5.06 -63.61 29.47
N GLU A 69 -5.01 -63.02 30.66
CA GLU A 69 -4.22 -63.50 31.80
C GLU A 69 -2.74 -63.73 31.40
N ASN A 70 -1.85 -62.92 32.00
CA ASN A 70 -0.38 -62.95 31.92
C ASN A 70 0.34 -62.06 30.89
N GLN A 71 0.14 -60.74 30.92
CA GLN A 71 1.22 -59.80 30.54
C GLN A 71 1.17 -58.40 31.19
N GLU A 72 0.46 -58.23 32.31
CA GLU A 72 0.57 -57.03 33.16
C GLU A 72 1.69 -57.22 34.18
N ASN A 73 2.95 -56.94 33.84
CA ASN A 73 3.96 -56.55 34.85
C ASN A 73 5.30 -56.02 34.35
N ARG A 74 5.44 -55.53 33.10
CA ARG A 74 6.76 -55.06 32.62
C ARG A 74 6.86 -53.73 31.87
N ASN A 75 5.83 -52.89 31.80
CA ASN A 75 5.96 -51.58 31.13
C ASN A 75 5.43 -50.36 31.90
N MET A 76 5.16 -50.46 33.21
CA MET A 76 4.78 -49.30 34.05
C MET A 76 5.91 -48.86 34.99
N LYS A 77 7.12 -48.67 34.48
CA LYS A 77 8.18 -47.89 35.15
C LYS A 77 9.11 -47.28 34.10
N ASN A 78 8.61 -46.27 33.38
CA ASN A 78 9.42 -45.22 32.75
C ASN A 78 8.55 -44.02 32.31
N SER A 79 7.46 -43.76 33.04
CA SER A 79 6.77 -42.48 33.05
C SER A 79 7.44 -41.53 34.05
N VAL A 80 8.76 -41.33 33.90
CA VAL A 80 9.49 -40.29 34.63
C VAL A 80 9.50 -39.04 33.77
N GLN A 81 8.54 -38.17 34.06
CA GLN A 81 8.70 -36.72 34.12
C GLN A 81 9.69 -36.11 33.12
N THR A 82 9.26 -35.90 31.88
CA THR A 82 9.74 -34.73 31.13
C THR A 82 8.65 -33.68 31.21
N ALA A 83 8.57 -33.02 32.37
CA ALA A 83 7.96 -31.71 32.45
C ALA A 83 8.85 -30.77 31.63
N ALA A 84 8.57 -30.66 30.33
CA ALA A 84 9.07 -29.56 29.55
C ALA A 84 8.43 -28.31 30.15
N ALA A 85 9.19 -27.64 31.02
CA ALA A 85 8.94 -26.27 31.41
C ALA A 85 8.92 -25.46 30.10
N LEU A 86 7.73 -25.27 29.55
CA LEU A 86 7.48 -24.27 28.54
C LEU A 86 7.65 -22.95 29.28
N ALA A 87 8.90 -22.49 29.34
CA ALA A 87 9.18 -21.12 29.70
C ALA A 87 8.38 -20.27 28.71
N LEU A 88 7.24 -19.76 29.17
CA LEU A 88 6.65 -18.57 28.60
C LEU A 88 7.72 -17.51 28.73
N ALA A 89 8.63 -17.46 27.76
CA ALA A 89 9.26 -16.22 27.37
C ALA A 89 8.10 -15.35 26.88
N SER A 90 7.38 -14.77 27.83
CA SER A 90 6.70 -13.51 27.61
C SER A 90 7.82 -12.56 27.23
N THR A 91 8.13 -12.52 25.93
CA THR A 91 8.73 -11.34 25.34
C THR A 91 7.74 -10.26 25.72
N SER A 92 8.03 -9.55 26.81
CA SER A 92 7.37 -8.30 27.11
C SER A 92 7.48 -7.54 25.82
N VAL A 93 6.36 -7.41 25.11
CA VAL A 93 6.26 -6.50 23.99
C VAL A 93 6.48 -5.17 24.67
N LEU A 94 7.74 -4.74 24.71
CA LEU A 94 8.12 -3.44 25.23
C LEU A 94 7.29 -2.50 24.40
N GLN A 95 6.25 -1.97 25.02
CA GLN A 95 5.32 -1.08 24.35
C GLN A 95 6.17 0.08 23.89
N ALA A 96 6.28 0.25 22.58
CA ALA A 96 7.12 1.29 21.99
C ALA A 96 6.77 2.62 22.66
N ALA A 97 7.76 3.31 23.22
CA ALA A 97 7.48 4.58 23.88
C ALA A 97 7.08 5.60 22.80
N VAL A 98 6.11 6.45 23.14
CA VAL A 98 5.73 7.59 22.30
C VAL A 98 6.55 8.78 22.76
N ILE A 99 7.49 9.21 21.92
CA ILE A 99 8.36 10.36 22.17
C ILE A 99 7.84 11.55 21.38
N THR A 100 7.56 12.66 22.04
CA THR A 100 6.94 13.82 21.42
C THR A 100 7.97 14.92 21.19
N GLN A 101 7.80 15.67 20.09
CA GLN A 101 8.51 16.92 19.87
C GLN A 101 8.19 17.92 20.99
N THR A 102 9.22 18.54 21.57
CA THR A 102 9.09 19.53 22.66
C THR A 102 9.09 20.97 22.17
N GLY A 103 9.58 21.24 20.97
CA GLY A 103 9.59 22.58 20.38
C GLY A 103 9.84 22.60 18.87
N PRO A 104 9.41 23.66 18.17
CA PRO A 104 9.58 23.80 16.73
C PRO A 104 11.05 24.05 16.36
N GLN A 105 11.48 23.51 15.23
CA GLN A 105 12.69 24.01 14.56
C GLN A 105 12.37 25.24 13.73
N THR A 106 13.29 26.21 13.71
CA THR A 106 13.16 27.37 12.82
C THR A 106 13.62 27.02 11.41
N ALA A 107 13.22 27.82 10.43
CA ALA A 107 13.63 27.60 9.04
C ALA A 107 15.15 27.73 8.83
N ALA A 108 15.81 28.51 9.69
CA ALA A 108 17.22 28.84 9.62
C ALA A 108 18.09 27.99 10.57
N SER A 109 17.51 27.20 11.48
CA SER A 109 18.30 26.36 12.38
C SER A 109 19.02 25.26 11.59
N GLY A 110 20.31 25.09 11.85
CA GLY A 110 21.08 23.94 11.34
C GLY A 110 20.53 22.61 11.86
N ASP A 111 19.86 22.65 13.01
CA ASP A 111 19.27 21.51 13.71
C ASP A 111 18.43 20.60 12.79
N ASP A 112 18.45 19.31 13.12
CA ASP A 112 17.68 18.24 12.49
C ASP A 112 17.04 17.33 13.54
N TRP A 113 16.35 16.29 13.08
CA TRP A 113 15.72 15.29 13.95
C TRP A 113 16.68 14.56 14.91
N ASN A 114 18.01 14.65 14.77
CA ASN A 114 18.96 14.00 15.67
C ASN A 114 19.27 14.84 16.91
N VAL A 115 18.83 16.10 16.96
CA VAL A 115 19.09 16.98 18.12
C VAL A 115 18.29 16.48 19.33
N PRO A 116 18.96 16.00 20.41
CA PRO A 116 18.27 15.41 21.55
C PRO A 116 17.27 16.32 22.24
N ALA A 117 17.55 17.63 22.29
CA ALA A 117 16.71 18.63 22.94
C ALA A 117 15.33 18.83 22.27
N LEU A 118 15.14 18.33 21.05
CA LEU A 118 13.84 18.39 20.36
C LEU A 118 12.82 17.37 20.86
N TRP A 119 13.28 16.37 21.61
CA TRP A 119 12.49 15.21 21.98
C TRP A 119 12.24 15.17 23.48
N SER A 120 11.06 14.69 23.89
CA SER A 120 10.65 14.67 25.30
C SER A 120 11.50 13.78 26.19
N ASN A 121 12.23 12.82 25.61
CA ASN A 121 13.21 12.00 26.33
C ASN A 121 14.63 12.59 26.33
N THR A 122 14.83 13.77 25.76
CA THR A 122 16.13 14.45 25.67
C THR A 122 17.24 13.59 25.05
N ALA A 123 16.86 12.69 24.12
CA ALA A 123 17.77 11.78 23.42
C ALA A 123 17.51 11.81 21.91
N ALA A 124 18.53 11.52 21.11
CA ALA A 124 18.35 11.36 19.67
C ALA A 124 17.40 10.19 19.35
N PRO A 125 16.77 10.17 18.17
CA PRO A 125 15.91 9.08 17.76
C PRO A 125 16.61 7.72 17.82
N SER A 126 15.95 6.74 18.44
CA SER A 126 16.47 5.38 18.58
C SER A 126 15.35 4.34 18.47
N GLY A 127 15.71 3.15 18.00
CA GLY A 127 14.77 2.06 17.73
C GLY A 127 13.98 1.63 18.96
N GLY A 128 12.81 1.03 18.72
CA GLY A 128 11.85 0.68 19.76
C GLY A 128 10.92 1.82 20.17
N ASN A 129 10.98 2.98 19.52
CA ASN A 129 10.17 4.15 19.85
C ASN A 129 9.46 4.73 18.62
N THR A 130 8.25 5.22 18.85
CA THR A 130 7.51 6.06 17.88
C THR A 130 7.71 7.51 18.25
N TYR A 131 8.16 8.30 17.28
CA TYR A 131 8.35 9.73 17.46
C TYR A 131 7.18 10.49 16.86
N VAL A 132 6.69 11.52 17.54
CA VAL A 132 5.55 12.33 17.13
C VAL A 132 5.99 13.78 16.99
N MET A 133 5.70 14.38 15.83
CA MET A 133 5.95 15.78 15.56
C MET A 133 4.66 16.51 15.16
N ASN A 134 4.49 17.71 15.68
CA ASN A 134 3.36 18.61 15.41
C ASN A 134 3.83 20.01 15.00
N ALA A 135 5.13 20.20 14.83
CA ALA A 135 5.73 21.41 14.30
C ALA A 135 6.77 21.07 13.22
N ARG A 136 7.56 22.06 12.80
CA ARG A 136 8.61 21.85 11.80
C ARG A 136 9.76 21.04 12.38
N ILE A 137 10.24 20.06 11.60
CA ILE A 137 11.53 19.37 11.80
C ILE A 137 12.21 19.23 10.43
N ASN A 138 13.52 19.39 10.36
CA ASN A 138 14.31 19.14 9.17
C ASN A 138 15.00 17.77 9.27
N THR A 139 15.15 17.07 8.14
CA THR A 139 16.08 15.94 8.04
C THR A 139 17.53 16.44 8.17
N PRO A 140 18.53 15.63 8.51
CA PRO A 140 19.93 16.05 8.52
C PRO A 140 20.37 16.74 7.23
N ASP A 141 21.17 17.81 7.36
CA ASP A 141 21.78 18.53 6.22
C ASP A 141 23.26 18.17 6.09
N THR A 142 23.57 16.87 6.16
CA THR A 142 24.92 16.35 5.95
C THR A 142 25.20 16.26 4.46
N PRO A 143 26.27 16.89 3.94
CA PRO A 143 26.65 16.71 2.55
C PRO A 143 26.99 15.24 2.27
N ALA A 144 26.49 14.70 1.16
CA ALA A 144 26.96 13.45 0.54
C ALA A 144 26.76 12.16 1.36
N ALA A 145 25.66 12.06 2.12
CA ALA A 145 25.31 10.83 2.81
C ALA A 145 23.79 10.65 2.93
N THR A 146 23.36 9.39 2.90
CA THR A 146 22.00 8.98 3.22
C THR A 146 21.65 9.36 4.66
N ALA A 147 20.47 9.95 4.87
CA ALA A 147 19.97 10.24 6.21
C ALA A 147 18.96 9.16 6.64
N VAL A 148 19.24 8.46 7.73
CA VAL A 148 18.35 7.42 8.28
C VAL A 148 17.77 7.92 9.59
N PHE A 149 16.44 7.88 9.72
CA PHE A 149 15.79 8.18 10.99
C PHE A 149 16.01 7.03 11.98
N GLY A 150 16.50 7.34 13.18
CA GLY A 150 16.88 6.31 14.15
C GLY A 150 15.73 5.64 14.90
N GLY A 151 14.53 6.23 14.88
CA GLY A 151 13.32 5.66 15.49
C GLY A 151 12.59 4.68 14.57
N ASP A 152 11.67 3.89 15.13
CA ASP A 152 10.89 2.91 14.36
C ASP A 152 9.96 3.60 13.36
N SER A 153 9.41 4.75 13.75
CA SER A 153 8.54 5.59 12.93
C SER A 153 8.54 7.05 13.38
N LEU A 154 8.31 7.95 12.44
CA LEU A 154 8.02 9.37 12.68
C LEU A 154 6.58 9.67 12.25
N ARG A 155 5.71 9.95 13.22
CA ARG A 155 4.34 10.41 13.00
C ARG A 155 4.31 11.92 12.83
N VAL A 156 3.80 12.37 11.69
CA VAL A 156 3.63 13.78 11.37
C VAL A 156 2.16 14.14 11.56
N ASP A 157 1.84 14.72 12.71
CA ASP A 157 0.49 15.17 13.04
C ASP A 157 0.15 16.49 12.34
N SER A 158 -1.13 16.87 12.39
CA SER A 158 -1.60 18.18 11.95
C SER A 158 -0.76 19.32 12.54
N GLY A 159 -0.37 20.27 11.69
CA GLY A 159 0.59 21.35 12.01
C GLY A 159 2.07 20.93 11.85
N GLY A 160 2.35 19.62 11.86
CA GLY A 160 3.67 19.06 11.63
C GLY A 160 4.16 19.27 10.20
N ASN A 161 5.44 19.58 10.07
CA ASN A 161 6.08 19.84 8.77
C ASN A 161 7.48 19.23 8.71
N LEU A 162 7.60 18.02 8.15
CA LEU A 162 8.91 17.42 7.90
C LEU A 162 9.52 18.05 6.65
N GLN A 163 10.69 18.64 6.80
CA GLN A 163 11.43 19.28 5.72
C GLN A 163 12.60 18.41 5.31
N VAL A 164 12.45 17.73 4.17
CA VAL A 164 13.48 16.89 3.58
C VAL A 164 14.54 17.77 2.93
N ARG A 165 15.77 17.65 3.44
CA ARG A 165 16.98 18.30 2.94
C ARG A 165 17.78 17.24 2.17
N ALA A 166 17.94 17.43 0.86
CA ALA A 166 18.78 16.62 0.00
C ALA A 166 19.62 17.56 -0.89
N ARG A 167 20.88 17.21 -1.19
CA ARG A 167 21.80 18.03 -2.00
C ARG A 167 22.28 17.32 -3.26
N ASN A 168 22.28 15.99 -3.28
CA ASN A 168 22.88 15.15 -4.31
C ASN A 168 21.94 14.03 -4.78
N GLU A 169 20.65 14.33 -4.98
CA GLU A 169 19.70 13.38 -5.56
C GLU A 169 19.63 12.05 -4.77
N ALA A 170 19.74 10.91 -5.45
CA ALA A 170 19.72 9.58 -4.85
C ALA A 170 20.87 9.33 -3.86
N ALA A 171 22.00 10.04 -3.97
CA ALA A 171 23.14 9.87 -3.06
C ALA A 171 22.86 10.40 -1.64
N ASP A 172 21.86 11.28 -1.51
CA ASP A 172 21.40 11.84 -0.23
C ASP A 172 19.98 11.35 0.11
N ALA A 173 19.67 10.09 -0.20
CA ALA A 173 18.36 9.52 0.10
C ALA A 173 18.04 9.62 1.60
N VAL A 174 16.80 10.01 1.91
CA VAL A 174 16.28 10.06 3.26
C VAL A 174 15.43 8.83 3.51
N THR A 175 15.82 8.00 4.47
CA THR A 175 15.09 6.79 4.87
C THR A 175 14.37 7.05 6.20
N VAL A 176 13.04 6.98 6.18
CA VAL A 176 12.21 7.14 7.38
C VAL A 176 10.86 6.42 7.19
N ASN A 177 10.39 5.75 8.24
CA ASN A 177 9.03 5.20 8.26
C ASN A 177 8.08 6.28 8.76
N LEU A 178 7.33 6.88 7.84
CA LEU A 178 6.39 7.96 8.13
C LEU A 178 5.00 7.43 8.44
N VAL A 179 4.37 8.03 9.46
CA VAL A 179 2.94 7.95 9.69
C VAL A 179 2.36 9.34 9.47
N LEU A 180 1.70 9.56 8.34
CA LEU A 180 1.11 10.86 8.01
C LEU A 180 -0.30 10.96 8.59
N ASN A 181 -0.46 11.81 9.60
CA ASN A 181 -1.70 11.98 10.35
C ASN A 181 -2.15 13.46 10.33
N GLY A 182 -2.37 14.01 9.14
CA GLY A 182 -2.77 15.42 8.99
C GLY A 182 -1.61 16.37 8.69
N GLY A 183 -0.37 15.87 8.80
CA GLY A 183 0.84 16.65 8.59
C GLY A 183 1.26 16.80 7.13
N GLN A 184 2.38 17.49 6.94
CA GLN A 184 2.98 17.67 5.61
C GLN A 184 4.46 17.29 5.58
N VAL A 185 4.91 16.85 4.40
CA VAL A 185 6.31 16.66 4.05
C VAL A 185 6.65 17.65 2.94
N GLY A 186 7.60 18.54 3.18
CA GLY A 186 8.09 19.49 2.19
C GLY A 186 9.57 19.31 1.90
N LEU A 187 10.05 19.95 0.84
CA LEU A 187 11.48 20.01 0.52
C LEU A 187 12.10 21.33 0.95
N ASN A 188 13.28 21.25 1.57
CA ASN A 188 14.05 22.38 2.04
C ASN A 188 15.49 22.37 1.51
N LYS A 189 15.70 22.33 0.19
CA LYS A 189 16.94 22.81 -0.46
C LYS A 189 16.85 22.89 -1.98
N THR A 190 17.94 23.37 -2.60
CA THR A 190 17.94 24.07 -3.89
C THR A 190 18.99 23.60 -4.93
N THR A 191 19.80 22.57 -4.66
CA THR A 191 20.94 22.23 -5.56
C THR A 191 20.80 20.93 -6.33
N SER A 192 20.01 19.96 -5.86
CA SER A 192 19.75 18.71 -6.58
C SER A 192 18.53 18.83 -7.48
N ASN A 193 18.50 18.02 -8.55
CA ASN A 193 17.31 17.92 -9.40
C ASN A 193 16.10 17.39 -8.65
N TYR A 194 16.29 16.49 -7.68
CA TYR A 194 15.24 15.96 -6.80
C TYR A 194 15.78 15.56 -5.43
N ALA A 195 14.90 15.40 -4.45
CA ALA A 195 15.14 14.66 -3.22
C ALA A 195 14.60 13.24 -3.36
N GLN A 196 15.20 12.27 -2.66
CA GLN A 196 14.71 10.89 -2.62
C GLN A 196 14.26 10.52 -1.21
N LEU A 197 13.04 10.01 -1.09
CA LEU A 197 12.46 9.53 0.16
C LEU A 197 12.23 8.02 0.07
N GLU A 198 12.74 7.29 1.07
CA GLU A 198 12.71 5.83 1.20
C GLU A 198 12.05 5.41 2.53
N GLY A 199 11.83 4.11 2.72
CA GLY A 199 11.13 3.55 3.88
C GLY A 199 9.65 3.29 3.59
N THR A 200 8.78 3.62 4.54
CA THR A 200 7.31 3.46 4.40
C THR A 200 6.58 4.78 4.62
N VAL A 201 5.43 4.96 3.99
CA VAL A 201 4.49 6.05 4.23
C VAL A 201 3.12 5.45 4.53
N SER A 202 2.67 5.54 5.78
CA SER A 202 1.34 5.15 6.22
C SER A 202 0.45 6.38 6.38
N VAL A 203 -0.49 6.58 5.47
CA VAL A 203 -1.44 7.70 5.52
C VAL A 203 -2.63 7.30 6.39
N THR A 204 -2.78 7.94 7.55
CA THR A 204 -3.88 7.68 8.51
C THR A 204 -4.89 8.82 8.57
N ALA A 205 -4.56 9.98 8.00
CA ALA A 205 -5.47 11.10 7.78
C ALA A 205 -4.98 11.93 6.59
N ASP A 206 -5.82 12.82 6.08
CA ASP A 206 -5.51 13.68 4.94
C ASP A 206 -4.19 14.43 5.12
N SER A 207 -3.25 14.22 4.22
CA SER A 207 -1.87 14.69 4.38
C SER A 207 -1.30 15.22 3.08
N THR A 208 -0.19 15.94 3.14
CA THR A 208 0.35 16.66 1.96
C THR A 208 1.84 16.44 1.75
N PHE A 209 2.23 16.14 0.51
CA PHE A 209 3.58 16.38 0.00
C PHE A 209 3.61 17.76 -0.68
N LYS A 210 4.45 18.67 -0.17
CA LYS A 210 4.47 20.08 -0.56
C LYS A 210 5.80 20.46 -1.24
N MET A 211 5.75 20.58 -2.55
CA MET A 211 6.88 20.92 -3.43
C MET A 211 6.86 22.41 -3.81
N PHE A 212 6.90 23.28 -2.80
CA PHE A 212 6.90 24.72 -3.05
C PHE A 212 8.20 25.20 -3.69
N GLN A 213 8.08 25.75 -4.90
CA GLN A 213 9.16 26.45 -5.58
C GLN A 213 9.26 27.92 -5.16
N ASN A 214 10.43 28.50 -5.41
CA ASN A 214 10.59 29.93 -5.70
C ASN A 214 11.05 30.07 -7.16
N ALA A 215 11.07 31.29 -7.70
CA ALA A 215 11.32 31.54 -9.12
C ALA A 215 12.64 30.97 -9.68
N THR A 216 13.58 30.59 -8.82
CA THR A 216 14.93 30.13 -9.19
C THR A 216 15.23 28.69 -8.81
N THR A 217 14.33 28.00 -8.10
CA THR A 217 14.61 26.67 -7.56
C THR A 217 13.46 25.71 -7.77
N GLN A 218 13.72 24.64 -8.53
CA GLN A 218 12.85 23.48 -8.65
C GLN A 218 12.97 22.60 -7.41
N ARG A 219 11.84 22.06 -6.92
CA ARG A 219 11.81 21.16 -5.78
C ARG A 219 11.11 19.88 -6.13
N ASN A 220 11.84 18.93 -6.69
CA ASN A 220 11.26 17.66 -7.11
C ASN A 220 11.47 16.57 -6.05
N LEU A 221 10.52 15.65 -5.96
CA LEU A 221 10.59 14.51 -5.05
C LEU A 221 10.48 13.20 -5.83
N ARG A 222 11.37 12.26 -5.54
CA ARG A 222 11.20 10.84 -5.83
C ARG A 222 10.78 10.10 -4.57
N LEU A 223 9.61 9.49 -4.61
CA LEU A 223 9.03 8.70 -3.54
C LEU A 223 9.22 7.22 -3.85
N ASN A 224 10.30 6.65 -3.29
CA ASN A 224 10.59 5.21 -3.35
C ASN A 224 9.99 4.45 -2.16
N SER A 225 9.44 5.18 -1.18
CA SER A 225 8.76 4.58 -0.03
C SER A 225 7.54 3.77 -0.43
N LEU A 226 7.27 2.70 0.32
CA LEU A 226 6.00 1.97 0.25
C LEU A 226 4.87 2.84 0.82
N VAL A 227 3.94 3.27 -0.02
CA VAL A 227 2.79 4.09 0.37
C VAL A 227 1.57 3.20 0.63
N SER A 228 0.95 3.39 1.79
CA SER A 228 -0.25 2.68 2.24
C SER A 228 -1.24 3.64 2.90
N GLY A 229 -2.51 3.28 2.93
CA GLY A 229 -3.59 4.09 3.53
C GLY A 229 -4.96 3.64 3.06
N GLY A 230 -5.99 3.89 3.88
CA GLY A 230 -7.37 3.50 3.57
C GLY A 230 -8.05 4.41 2.55
N SER A 231 -9.19 3.95 2.02
CA SER A 231 -9.97 4.66 0.99
C SER A 231 -10.57 5.99 1.43
N GLY A 232 -10.64 6.25 2.75
CA GLY A 232 -11.13 7.52 3.30
C GLY A 232 -10.09 8.63 3.37
N ASN A 233 -8.84 8.39 2.96
CA ASN A 233 -7.75 9.35 3.12
C ASN A 233 -7.39 10.01 1.78
N VAL A 234 -7.05 11.29 1.83
CA VAL A 234 -6.52 12.07 0.71
C VAL A 234 -5.02 12.30 0.92
N LEU A 235 -4.21 11.90 -0.05
CA LEU A 235 -2.80 12.28 -0.11
C LEU A 235 -2.61 13.34 -1.19
N SER A 236 -2.42 14.58 -0.76
CA SER A 236 -2.24 15.72 -1.66
C SER A 236 -0.79 15.86 -2.10
N LEU A 237 -0.57 16.00 -3.40
CA LEU A 237 0.69 16.34 -4.04
C LEU A 237 0.56 17.79 -4.53
N ASN A 238 1.25 18.71 -3.88
CA ASN A 238 1.07 20.15 -4.08
C ASN A 238 2.34 20.83 -4.57
N GLY A 239 2.24 21.60 -5.65
CA GLY A 239 3.29 22.53 -6.12
C GLY A 239 2.88 24.00 -5.93
N THR A 240 3.59 24.91 -6.60
CA THR A 240 3.28 26.37 -6.64
C THR A 240 3.38 26.99 -8.04
N SER A 241 3.60 26.18 -9.07
CA SER A 241 3.95 26.69 -10.41
C SER A 241 3.04 26.24 -11.52
N GLY A 242 2.14 25.30 -11.21
CA GLY A 242 1.48 24.52 -12.22
C GLY A 242 2.44 23.63 -13.03
N PHE A 243 1.86 22.70 -13.80
CA PHE A 243 2.66 21.81 -14.65
C PHE A 243 3.22 22.51 -15.90
N THR A 244 2.64 23.63 -16.33
CA THR A 244 3.09 24.45 -17.48
C THR A 244 4.13 25.50 -17.09
N GLY A 245 4.31 25.73 -15.78
CA GLY A 245 5.24 26.73 -15.26
C GLY A 245 6.72 26.37 -15.48
N PRO A 246 7.61 27.37 -15.47
CA PRO A 246 9.04 27.15 -15.50
C PRO A 246 9.44 26.32 -14.29
N GLY A 247 10.03 25.14 -14.52
CA GLY A 247 10.52 24.31 -13.43
C GLY A 247 10.22 22.82 -13.52
N ASN A 248 9.25 22.40 -14.34
CA ASN A 248 8.84 20.99 -14.44
C ASN A 248 8.68 20.30 -13.08
N VAL A 249 8.14 21.00 -12.07
CA VAL A 249 8.12 20.50 -10.70
C VAL A 249 7.32 19.21 -10.61
N PHE A 250 7.91 18.18 -10.02
CA PHE A 250 7.30 16.85 -9.98
C PHE A 250 7.39 16.15 -8.62
N VAL A 251 6.39 15.31 -8.38
CA VAL A 251 6.49 14.17 -7.47
C VAL A 251 6.42 12.91 -8.33
N GLU A 252 7.45 12.09 -8.25
CA GLU A 252 7.54 10.81 -8.94
C GLU A 252 7.41 9.68 -7.92
N VAL A 253 6.34 8.88 -8.02
CA VAL A 253 6.07 7.74 -7.13
C VAL A 253 6.51 6.47 -7.83
N LEU A 254 7.49 5.78 -7.26
CA LEU A 254 8.21 4.70 -7.95
C LEU A 254 7.99 3.31 -7.37
N ASN A 255 7.55 3.20 -6.10
CA ASN A 255 7.39 1.90 -5.46
C ASN A 255 6.18 1.14 -6.03
N SER A 256 6.45 0.07 -6.78
CA SER A 256 5.41 -0.73 -7.46
C SER A 256 4.57 -1.60 -6.53
N SER A 257 4.86 -1.63 -5.22
CA SER A 257 4.12 -2.42 -4.23
C SER A 257 3.17 -1.56 -3.39
N ASN A 258 2.87 -0.33 -3.80
CA ASN A 258 1.98 0.56 -3.06
C ASN A 258 0.60 -0.07 -2.85
N SER A 259 0.07 0.11 -1.64
CA SER A 259 -1.24 -0.39 -1.23
C SER A 259 -2.17 0.75 -0.78
N PHE A 260 -1.89 1.97 -1.22
CA PHE A 260 -2.73 3.13 -0.94
C PHE A 260 -4.06 2.98 -1.69
N ALA A 261 -5.16 3.00 -0.94
CA ALA A 261 -6.51 2.85 -1.48
C ALA A 261 -7.30 4.18 -1.48
N GLY A 262 -6.69 5.27 -1.00
CA GLY A 262 -7.29 6.60 -0.91
C GLY A 262 -7.26 7.39 -2.21
N THR A 263 -7.38 8.71 -2.11
CA THR A 263 -7.34 9.62 -3.26
C THR A 263 -5.99 10.32 -3.35
N TRP A 264 -5.34 10.21 -4.50
CA TRP A 264 -4.22 11.08 -4.87
C TRP A 264 -4.78 12.41 -5.37
N GLN A 265 -4.64 13.46 -4.58
CA GLN A 265 -5.03 14.80 -5.00
C GLN A 265 -3.82 15.52 -5.61
N ILE A 266 -3.93 15.98 -6.85
CA ILE A 266 -2.83 16.56 -7.61
C ILE A 266 -3.16 18.03 -7.84
N ASN A 267 -2.35 18.92 -7.26
CA ASN A 267 -2.58 20.37 -7.30
C ASN A 267 -1.30 21.11 -7.69
N ASP A 268 -1.34 21.91 -8.76
CA ASP A 268 -0.23 22.76 -9.20
C ASP A 268 1.11 22.02 -9.43
N ILE A 269 1.07 20.74 -9.82
CA ILE A 269 2.26 19.87 -9.89
C ILE A 269 2.13 18.75 -10.93
N ARG A 270 3.27 18.21 -11.36
CA ARG A 270 3.35 16.94 -12.11
C ARG A 270 3.44 15.75 -11.16
N ALA A 271 2.41 14.92 -11.13
CA ALA A 271 2.44 13.61 -10.49
C ALA A 271 2.76 12.54 -11.53
N ILE A 272 3.89 11.86 -11.36
CA ILE A 272 4.35 10.80 -12.26
C ILE A 272 4.39 9.49 -11.48
N PHE A 273 3.66 8.48 -11.94
CA PHE A 273 3.67 7.14 -11.36
C PHE A 273 4.47 6.20 -12.26
N GLY A 274 5.50 5.58 -11.70
CA GLY A 274 6.43 4.74 -12.46
C GLY A 274 5.83 3.46 -13.03
N SER A 275 4.69 3.01 -12.49
CA SER A 275 3.94 1.82 -12.93
C SER A 275 2.51 1.86 -12.39
N VAL A 276 1.65 0.94 -12.83
CA VAL A 276 0.32 0.74 -12.23
C VAL A 276 0.42 0.38 -10.74
N GLY A 277 1.43 -0.40 -10.34
CA GLY A 277 1.65 -0.77 -8.95
C GLY A 277 2.00 0.43 -8.05
N ALA A 278 2.56 1.50 -8.62
CA ALA A 278 2.88 2.72 -7.89
C ALA A 278 1.64 3.54 -7.49
N THR A 279 0.50 3.34 -8.14
CA THR A 279 -0.73 4.05 -7.81
C THR A 279 -1.44 3.49 -6.58
N GLY A 280 -1.16 2.22 -6.23
CA GLY A 280 -2.05 1.45 -5.37
C GLY A 280 -3.42 1.23 -6.03
N SER A 281 -4.45 0.99 -5.23
CA SER A 281 -5.84 0.86 -5.69
C SER A 281 -6.64 2.17 -5.60
N GLY A 282 -5.96 3.28 -5.28
CA GLY A 282 -6.56 4.59 -5.09
C GLY A 282 -7.04 5.25 -6.39
N GLY A 283 -7.87 6.28 -6.23
CA GLY A 283 -8.33 7.15 -7.32
C GLY A 283 -7.49 8.42 -7.44
N PHE A 284 -7.77 9.21 -8.48
CA PHE A 284 -7.12 10.50 -8.72
C PHE A 284 -8.12 11.65 -8.71
N ASN A 285 -7.74 12.75 -8.06
CA ASN A 285 -8.42 14.04 -8.16
C ASN A 285 -7.42 15.10 -8.65
N LEU A 286 -7.59 15.55 -9.88
CA LEU A 286 -6.75 16.59 -10.47
C LEU A 286 -7.44 17.95 -10.32
N LEU A 287 -6.77 18.87 -9.64
CA LEU A 287 -7.15 20.27 -9.57
C LEU A 287 -6.50 21.05 -10.72
N THR A 288 -6.83 22.34 -10.84
CA THR A 288 -6.23 23.22 -11.85
C THR A 288 -4.71 23.15 -11.78
N ASP A 289 -4.07 23.15 -12.95
CA ASP A 289 -2.63 23.00 -13.10
C ASP A 289 -2.01 21.75 -12.46
N GLY A 290 -2.83 20.74 -12.15
CA GLY A 290 -2.40 19.37 -11.85
C GLY A 290 -2.13 18.58 -13.13
N TYR A 291 -1.04 17.81 -13.14
CA TYR A 291 -0.68 16.91 -14.24
C TYR A 291 -0.53 15.48 -13.73
N LEU A 292 -1.19 14.52 -14.39
CA LEU A 292 -1.06 13.10 -14.10
C LEU A 292 -0.43 12.34 -15.27
N ARG A 293 0.56 11.52 -14.98
CA ARG A 293 1.04 10.47 -15.88
C ARG A 293 1.33 9.18 -15.13
N ILE A 294 0.91 8.06 -15.68
CA ILE A 294 1.20 6.70 -15.22
C ILE A 294 1.94 6.00 -16.35
N ASN A 295 3.15 5.51 -16.09
CA ASN A 295 4.01 4.91 -17.11
C ASN A 295 3.63 3.46 -17.44
N ASP A 296 2.33 3.15 -17.37
CA ASP A 296 1.75 1.83 -17.63
C ASP A 296 0.28 1.98 -18.05
N SER A 297 -0.31 0.91 -18.56
CA SER A 297 -1.78 0.82 -18.65
C SER A 297 -2.38 0.71 -17.24
N TRP A 298 -3.44 1.46 -16.99
CA TRP A 298 -4.01 1.64 -15.65
C TRP A 298 -5.53 1.56 -15.68
N SER A 299 -6.14 1.20 -14.55
CA SER A 299 -7.59 1.23 -14.38
C SER A 299 -7.98 1.80 -13.01
N GLY A 300 -8.98 2.69 -13.00
CA GLY A 300 -9.48 3.29 -11.76
C GLY A 300 -10.36 4.50 -12.02
N PHE A 301 -10.45 5.38 -11.02
CA PHE A 301 -11.31 6.56 -11.04
C PHE A 301 -10.50 7.84 -11.22
N ILE A 302 -10.99 8.73 -12.07
CA ILE A 302 -10.42 10.07 -12.26
C ILE A 302 -11.53 11.13 -12.08
N SER A 303 -11.27 12.10 -11.21
CA SER A 303 -11.94 13.40 -11.20
C SER A 303 -10.93 14.44 -11.68
N ALA A 304 -11.28 15.24 -12.69
CA ALA A 304 -10.40 16.25 -13.24
C ALA A 304 -11.16 17.54 -13.52
N VAL A 305 -10.49 18.68 -13.35
CA VAL A 305 -11.04 20.01 -13.69
C VAL A 305 -10.33 20.60 -14.90
N SER A 306 -11.01 21.49 -15.60
CA SER A 306 -10.44 22.27 -16.70
C SER A 306 -9.18 23.03 -16.23
N GLY A 307 -8.15 22.99 -17.07
CA GLY A 307 -6.80 23.48 -16.72
C GLY A 307 -5.90 22.45 -16.06
N SER A 308 -6.37 21.23 -15.79
CA SER A 308 -5.51 20.07 -15.47
C SER A 308 -5.11 19.31 -16.74
N GLU A 309 -4.16 18.39 -16.62
CA GLU A 309 -3.76 17.48 -17.71
C GLU A 309 -3.65 16.02 -17.25
N VAL A 310 -4.28 15.11 -18.00
CA VAL A 310 -4.11 13.66 -17.87
C VAL A 310 -3.41 13.14 -19.12
N ASN A 311 -2.13 12.78 -18.99
CA ASN A 311 -1.31 12.31 -20.09
C ASN A 311 -1.25 10.77 -20.13
N VAL A 312 -1.61 10.18 -21.27
CA VAL A 312 -1.45 8.75 -21.54
C VAL A 312 -0.25 8.56 -22.48
N GLY A 313 0.86 8.07 -21.93
CA GLY A 313 2.09 7.88 -22.67
C GLY A 313 2.05 6.68 -23.63
N GLY A 314 2.73 6.82 -24.78
CA GLY A 314 3.01 5.70 -25.70
C GLY A 314 1.78 4.91 -26.16
N THR A 315 1.84 3.59 -26.03
CA THR A 315 0.75 2.66 -26.37
C THR A 315 -0.09 2.26 -25.16
N ASN A 316 -0.03 3.01 -24.06
CA ASN A 316 -0.78 2.69 -22.84
C ASN A 316 -2.28 2.96 -23.01
N THR A 317 -3.08 2.25 -22.22
CA THR A 317 -4.52 2.46 -22.13
C THR A 317 -4.93 2.75 -20.70
N TYR A 318 -5.69 3.83 -20.47
CA TYR A 318 -6.34 4.10 -19.19
C TYR A 318 -7.81 3.68 -19.24
N THR A 319 -8.17 2.70 -18.42
CA THR A 319 -9.55 2.24 -18.26
C THR A 319 -10.21 2.96 -17.10
N LEU A 320 -11.03 3.95 -17.41
CA LEU A 320 -11.69 4.83 -16.45
C LEU A 320 -13.00 4.18 -15.99
N ASN A 321 -12.99 3.59 -14.79
CA ASN A 321 -14.17 2.96 -14.15
C ASN A 321 -15.14 4.00 -13.57
N GLY A 322 -14.74 5.27 -13.60
CA GLY A 322 -15.55 6.44 -13.35
C GLY A 322 -14.73 7.67 -13.75
N LEU A 323 -15.36 8.56 -14.50
CA LEU A 323 -14.75 9.81 -14.96
C LEU A 323 -15.68 10.96 -14.56
N THR A 324 -15.14 11.92 -13.82
CA THR A 324 -15.80 13.20 -13.52
C THR A 324 -14.98 14.32 -14.12
N VAL A 325 -15.61 15.18 -14.93
CA VAL A 325 -14.99 16.35 -15.55
C VAL A 325 -15.74 17.59 -15.12
N ASP A 326 -15.03 18.55 -14.51
CA ASP A 326 -15.61 19.80 -14.00
C ASP A 326 -16.84 19.57 -13.10
N GLY A 327 -16.75 18.54 -12.25
CA GLY A 327 -17.82 18.13 -11.33
C GLY A 327 -18.97 17.34 -11.97
N ASN A 328 -18.96 17.13 -13.29
CA ASN A 328 -19.98 16.37 -14.01
C ASN A 328 -19.49 14.95 -14.34
N ALA A 329 -20.28 13.93 -14.01
CA ALA A 329 -19.98 12.55 -14.37
C ALA A 329 -20.10 12.34 -15.89
N PHE A 330 -19.07 11.77 -16.50
CA PHE A 330 -19.08 11.38 -17.91
C PHE A 330 -19.53 9.92 -18.03
N THR A 331 -20.67 9.70 -18.70
CA THR A 331 -21.40 8.42 -18.67
C THR A 331 -21.47 7.69 -20.02
N THR A 332 -20.80 8.21 -21.04
CA THR A 332 -20.79 7.57 -22.36
C THR A 332 -19.65 6.55 -22.41
N ALA A 333 -20.00 5.27 -22.53
CA ALA A 333 -19.02 4.19 -22.68
C ALA A 333 -18.35 4.25 -24.05
N GLY A 334 -17.05 3.94 -24.11
CA GLY A 334 -16.34 3.86 -25.37
C GLY A 334 -14.83 3.86 -25.23
N THR A 335 -14.15 3.64 -26.35
CA THR A 335 -12.71 3.86 -26.48
C THR A 335 -12.49 5.18 -27.19
N TYR A 336 -11.63 6.03 -26.63
CA TYR A 336 -11.36 7.37 -27.11
C TYR A 336 -9.86 7.59 -27.23
N THR A 337 -9.45 8.34 -28.25
CA THR A 337 -8.19 9.10 -28.23
C THR A 337 -8.32 10.31 -27.31
N SER A 338 -7.20 10.91 -26.94
CA SER A 338 -7.17 12.18 -26.17
C SER A 338 -8.03 13.27 -26.81
N SER A 339 -7.95 13.44 -28.14
CA SER A 339 -8.74 14.44 -28.88
C SER A 339 -10.24 14.14 -28.91
N GLU A 340 -10.63 12.87 -29.07
CA GLU A 340 -12.05 12.49 -29.09
C GLU A 340 -12.67 12.64 -27.70
N LEU A 341 -11.95 12.26 -26.64
CA LEU A 341 -12.45 12.41 -25.28
C LEU A 341 -12.59 13.88 -24.90
N ASN A 342 -11.59 14.72 -25.22
CA ASN A 342 -11.66 16.17 -25.04
C ASN A 342 -12.86 16.80 -25.78
N LEU A 343 -13.12 16.37 -27.01
CA LEU A 343 -14.30 16.82 -27.76
C LEU A 343 -15.61 16.38 -27.09
N ALA A 344 -15.68 15.14 -26.61
CA ALA A 344 -16.86 14.60 -25.93
C ALA A 344 -17.13 15.25 -24.57
N THR A 345 -16.09 15.69 -23.86
CA THR A 345 -16.20 16.39 -22.57
C THR A 345 -16.26 17.90 -22.70
N GLY A 346 -15.93 18.46 -23.88
CA GLY A 346 -15.84 19.91 -24.08
C GLY A 346 -14.64 20.56 -23.38
N THR A 347 -13.55 19.82 -23.17
CA THR A 347 -12.37 20.27 -22.41
C THR A 347 -11.05 20.06 -23.17
N ALA A 348 -9.92 20.40 -22.54
CA ALA A 348 -8.57 20.17 -23.05
C ALA A 348 -7.69 19.46 -22.00
N ILE A 349 -8.28 18.52 -21.24
CA ILE A 349 -7.65 17.84 -20.10
C ILE A 349 -6.81 16.65 -20.57
N PHE A 350 -7.26 15.92 -21.59
CA PHE A 350 -6.65 14.65 -21.99
C PHE A 350 -5.56 14.87 -23.03
N SER A 351 -4.42 14.21 -22.88
CA SER A 351 -3.28 14.35 -23.78
C SER A 351 -2.50 13.04 -23.96
N GLY A 352 -1.56 13.05 -24.91
CA GLY A 352 -0.68 11.91 -25.21
C GLY A 352 -1.24 10.98 -26.29
N PRO A 353 -0.39 10.08 -26.83
CA PRO A 353 -0.72 9.21 -27.95
C PRO A 353 -1.46 7.90 -27.57
N GLY A 354 -1.60 7.60 -26.28
CA GLY A 354 -2.33 6.42 -25.82
C GLY A 354 -3.85 6.56 -25.94
N SER A 355 -4.58 5.62 -25.34
CA SER A 355 -6.05 5.57 -25.42
C SER A 355 -6.72 5.59 -24.05
N PHE A 356 -7.99 6.00 -24.04
CA PHE A 356 -8.88 5.94 -22.89
C PHE A 356 -10.01 4.96 -23.17
N VAL A 357 -10.35 4.12 -22.21
CA VAL A 357 -11.55 3.29 -22.22
C VAL A 357 -12.44 3.77 -21.10
N VAL A 358 -13.57 4.38 -21.41
CA VAL A 358 -14.54 4.82 -20.41
C VAL A 358 -15.52 3.69 -20.16
N VAL A 359 -15.58 3.25 -18.91
CA VAL A 359 -16.58 2.32 -18.40
C VAL A 359 -17.46 3.10 -17.41
N PRO A 360 -18.68 3.51 -17.82
CA PRO A 360 -19.57 4.23 -16.93
C PRO A 360 -19.86 3.40 -15.68
N GLU A 361 -20.00 4.08 -14.54
CA GLU A 361 -20.51 3.41 -13.36
C GLU A 361 -21.85 2.72 -13.71
N PRO A 362 -22.07 1.46 -13.30
CA PRO A 362 -23.36 0.84 -13.46
C PRO A 362 -24.36 1.76 -12.80
N SER A 363 -25.27 2.34 -13.58
CA SER A 363 -26.17 3.38 -13.10
C SER A 363 -26.88 2.83 -11.86
N SER A 364 -26.53 3.37 -10.70
CA SER A 364 -27.11 2.97 -9.41
C SER A 364 -28.63 3.12 -9.43
N LEU A 365 -29.14 4.00 -10.31
CA LEU A 365 -30.55 4.14 -10.69
C LEU A 365 -31.14 2.91 -11.40
N ALA A 366 -30.40 2.22 -12.26
CA ALA A 366 -30.86 0.96 -12.86
C ALA A 366 -30.97 -0.14 -11.80
N LEU A 367 -30.04 -0.18 -10.84
CA LEU A 367 -30.10 -1.13 -9.72
C LEU A 367 -31.26 -0.80 -8.76
N LEU A 368 -31.50 0.48 -8.47
CA LEU A 368 -32.65 0.94 -7.68
C LEU A 368 -33.98 0.66 -8.39
N GLY A 369 -34.06 0.86 -9.70
CA GLY A 369 -35.23 0.55 -10.50
C GLY A 369 -35.57 -0.94 -10.49
N LEU A 370 -34.57 -1.81 -10.64
CA LEU A 370 -34.76 -3.26 -10.54
C LEU A 370 -35.12 -3.70 -9.11
N GLY A 371 -34.53 -3.09 -8.08
CA GLY A 371 -34.90 -3.34 -6.69
C GLY A 371 -36.34 -2.95 -6.38
N ALA A 372 -36.79 -1.78 -6.87
CA ALA A 372 -38.17 -1.32 -6.72
C ALA A 372 -39.16 -2.22 -7.46
N LEU A 373 -38.84 -2.66 -8.68
CA LEU A 373 -39.64 -3.62 -9.44
C LEU A 373 -39.72 -4.99 -8.74
N GLY A 374 -38.61 -5.49 -8.20
CA GLY A 374 -38.57 -6.73 -7.43
C GLY A 374 -39.44 -6.67 -6.16
N LEU A 375 -39.48 -5.52 -5.48
CA LEU A 375 -40.35 -5.30 -4.31
C LEU A 375 -41.84 -5.21 -4.70
N MET A 376 -42.17 -4.66 -5.86
CA MET A 376 -43.57 -4.62 -6.33
C MET A 376 -44.09 -6.01 -6.74
N VAL A 377 -43.25 -6.85 -7.33
CA VAL A 377 -43.65 -8.23 -7.73
C VAL A 377 -43.85 -9.14 -6.52
N ARG A 378 -43.09 -8.96 -5.43
CA ARG A 378 -43.22 -9.77 -4.20
C ARG A 378 -44.50 -9.49 -3.39
N ARG A 379 -45.25 -8.44 -3.72
CA ARG A 379 -46.45 -8.01 -2.97
C ARG A 379 -47.77 -8.51 -3.56
N ARG A 380 -47.72 -9.38 -4.57
CA ARG A 380 -48.84 -10.17 -5.09
C ARG A 380 -48.63 -11.62 -4.70
#